data_AF-A0AAW4WIE4-F1
#
_entry.id   AF-A0AAW4WIE4-F1
#
_cell.length_a   1.000
_cell.length_b   1.000
_cell.length_c   1.000
_cell.angle_alpha   90.00
_cell.angle_beta   90.00
_cell.angle_gamma   90.00
#
_symmetry.space_group_name_H-M   'P 1'
#
loop_
_entity.id
_entity.type
_entity.pdbx_description
1 polymer ?
#
loop_
_entity_poly.entity_id
_entity_poly.type
_entity_poly.pdbx_seq_one_letter_code
_entity_poly.pdbx_strand_id
1 'polypeptide(L)' 'MDNRAMEIQSEIAGLKQILAATDYKALKHADGALSDDDYAETKVQRQELRDKINELEAELAVVTSKEEADAE' A
#
# COMPACT_ATOMS: atom_id res chain seq x y z
N MET A 1 -21.93 -0.43 4.99
CA MET A 1 -20.51 -0.08 4.82
C MET A 1 -20.38 1.38 5.15
N ASP A 2 -19.72 1.65 6.28
CA ASP A 2 -19.30 2.96 6.71
C ASP A 2 -18.61 3.67 5.54
N ASN A 3 -18.94 4.95 5.36
CA ASN A 3 -18.33 5.80 4.36
C ASN A 3 -16.79 5.77 4.50
N ARG A 4 -16.28 5.67 5.74
CA ARG A 4 -14.84 5.57 5.99
C ARG A 4 -14.23 4.25 5.48
N ALA A 5 -14.91 3.11 5.67
CA ALA A 5 -14.40 1.82 5.21
C ALA A 5 -14.24 1.80 3.67
N MET A 6 -15.21 2.37 2.95
CA MET A 6 -15.14 2.49 1.48
C MET A 6 -14.04 3.44 1.02
N GLU A 7 -13.85 4.57 1.71
CA GLU A 7 -12.75 5.50 1.43
C GLU A 7 -11.39 4.83 1.61
N ILE A 8 -11.16 4.14 2.74
CA ILE A 8 -9.91 3.43 3.01
C ILE A 8 -9.63 2.39 1.94
N GLN A 9 -10.64 1.61 1.52
CA GLN A 9 -10.49 0.62 0.46
C GLN A 9 -10.08 1.25 -0.87
N SER A 10 -10.65 2.40 -1.21
CA SER A 10 -10.29 3.17 -2.41
C SER A 10 -8.85 3.69 -2.34
N GLU A 11 -8.45 4.25 -1.19
CA GLU A 11 -7.08 4.72 -0.94
C GLU A 11 -6.06 3.57 -1.07
N ILE A 12 -6.32 2.41 -0.44
CA ILE A 12 -5.47 1.21 -0.53
C ILE A 12 -5.35 0.76 -1.99
N ALA A 13 -6.46 0.74 -2.74
CA ALA A 13 -6.44 0.34 -4.15
C ALA A 13 -5.56 1.28 -4.98
N GLY A 14 -5.68 2.60 -4.79
CA GLY A 14 -4.83 3.59 -5.45
C GLY A 14 -3.34 3.41 -5.12
N LEU A 15 -3.00 3.25 -3.84
CA LEU A 15 -1.62 3.04 -3.41
C LEU A 15 -1.03 1.73 -3.95
N LYS A 16 -1.83 0.65 -4.02
CA LYS A 16 -1.41 -0.62 -4.63
C LYS A 16 -1.14 -0.47 -6.13
N GLN A 17 -1.91 0.36 -6.85
CA GLN A 17 -1.62 0.67 -8.26
C GLN A 17 -0.30 1.44 -8.42
N ILE A 18 -0.03 2.42 -7.55
CA ILE A 18 1.24 3.16 -7.57
C ILE A 18 2.42 2.22 -7.24
N LEU A 19 2.25 1.34 -6.24
CA LEU A 19 3.27 0.34 -5.89
C LEU A 19 3.56 -0.58 -7.08
N ALA A 20 2.53 -1.08 -7.76
CA ALA A 20 2.66 -1.92 -8.95
C ALA A 20 3.36 -1.19 -10.11
N ALA A 21 3.11 0.11 -10.29
CA ALA A 21 3.79 0.90 -11.33
C ALA A 21 5.32 0.97 -11.14
N THR A 22 5.83 0.70 -9.93
CA THR A 22 7.28 0.65 -9.65
C THR A 22 7.90 -0.75 -9.84
N ASP A 23 7.09 -1.77 -10.14
CA ASP A 23 7.58 -3.16 -10.21
C ASP A 23 8.60 -3.38 -11.32
N TYR A 24 8.49 -2.68 -12.45
CA TYR A 24 9.49 -2.79 -13.53
C TYR A 24 10.90 -2.40 -13.07
N LYS A 25 11.03 -1.33 -12.27
CA LYS A 25 12.32 -0.92 -11.70
C LYS A 25 12.80 -1.91 -10.64
N ALA A 26 11.89 -2.43 -9.82
CA ALA A 26 12.22 -3.45 -8.82
C ALA A 26 12.73 -4.75 -9.45
N LEU A 27 12.10 -5.20 -10.55
CA LEU A 27 12.55 -6.36 -11.32
C LEU A 27 13.93 -6.12 -11.94
N LYS A 28 14.14 -4.96 -12.58
CA LYS A 28 15.47 -4.59 -13.12
C LYS A 28 16.56 -4.60 -12.07
N HIS A 29 16.28 -4.11 -10.87
CA HIS A 29 17.23 -4.15 -9.76
C HIS A 29 17.53 -5.59 -9.33
N ALA A 30 16.49 -6.41 -9.16
CA ALA A 30 16.65 -7.83 -8.80
C ALA A 30 17.45 -8.63 -9.85
N ASP A 31 17.28 -8.32 -11.13
CA ASP A 31 18.00 -8.95 -12.24
C ASP A 31 19.44 -8.39 -12.42
N GLY A 32 19.85 -7.39 -11.62
CA GLY A 32 21.16 -6.73 -11.73
C GLY A 32 21.28 -5.75 -12.90
N ALA A 33 20.17 -5.41 -13.56
CA ALA A 33 20.10 -4.48 -14.68
C ALA A 33 19.90 -3.00 -14.25
N LEU A 34 19.71 -2.74 -12.96
CA LEU A 34 19.64 -1.41 -12.35
C LEU A 34 20.58 -1.37 -11.14
N SER A 35 21.40 -0.33 -11.02
CA SER A 35 22.34 -0.18 -9.91
C SER A 35 21.63 0.11 -8.58
N ASP A 36 22.31 -0.10 -7.45
CA ASP A 36 21.79 0.26 -6.13
C ASP A 36 21.51 1.77 -6.02
N ASP A 37 22.40 2.60 -6.55
CA ASP A 37 22.26 4.06 -6.53
C ASP A 37 21.04 4.51 -7.34
N ASP A 38 20.82 3.93 -8.53
CA ASP A 38 19.66 4.24 -9.37
C ASP A 38 18.34 3.68 -8.79
N TYR A 39 18.42 2.62 -7.98
CA TYR A 39 17.25 2.02 -7.33
C TYR A 39 16.91 2.65 -5.98
N ALA A 40 17.84 3.37 -5.34
CA ALA A 40 17.68 3.88 -3.98
C ALA A 40 16.38 4.66 -3.76
N GLU A 41 16.05 5.60 -4.65
CA GLU A 41 14.81 6.39 -4.57
C GLU A 41 13.56 5.49 -4.72
N THR A 42 13.59 4.54 -5.65
CA THR A 42 12.48 3.60 -5.87
C THR A 42 12.30 2.68 -4.65
N LYS A 43 13.38 2.28 -3.99
CA LYS A 43 13.34 1.48 -2.77
C LYS A 43 12.66 2.24 -1.62
N VAL A 44 13.01 3.51 -1.41
CA VAL A 44 12.38 4.38 -0.40
C VAL A 44 10.91 4.56 -0.71
N GLN A 45 10.56 4.96 -1.94
CA GLN A 45 9.17 5.13 -2.36
C GLN A 45 8.33 3.87 -2.15
N ARG A 46 8.87 2.70 -2.51
CA ARG A 46 8.17 1.41 -2.30
C ARG A 46 7.97 1.09 -0.82
N GLN A 47 8.90 1.48 0.04
CA GLN A 47 8.76 1.28 1.48
C GLN A 47 7.66 2.19 2.04
N GLU A 48 7.66 3.47 1.69
CA GLU A 48 6.64 4.43 2.12
C GLU A 48 5.22 4.00 1.69
N LEU A 49 5.08 3.52 0.45
CA LEU A 49 3.80 3.01 -0.05
C LEU A 49 3.32 1.79 0.74
N ARG A 50 4.21 0.85 1.06
CA ARG A 50 3.87 -0.34 1.85
C ARG A 50 3.49 0.04 3.27
N ASP A 51 4.25 0.95 3.89
CA ASP A 51 3.96 1.43 5.24
C ASP A 51 2.58 2.07 5.29
N LYS A 52 2.24 2.90 4.29
CA LYS A 52 0.92 3.54 4.22
C LYS A 52 -0.21 2.53 3.94
N ILE A 53 0.01 1.56 3.07
CA ILE A 53 -0.96 0.48 2.82
C ILE A 53 -1.22 -0.31 4.11
N ASN A 54 -0.16 -0.68 4.85
CA ASN A 54 -0.29 -1.44 6.09
C ASN A 54 -1.04 -0.64 7.18
N GLU A 55 -0.77 0.67 7.29
CA GLU A 55 -1.48 1.56 8.21
C GLU A 55 -2.99 1.59 7.89
N LEU A 56 -3.33 1.77 6.62
CA LEU A 56 -4.72 1.81 6.16
C LEU A 56 -5.42 0.45 6.29
N GLU A 57 -4.73 -0.66 6.03
CA GLU A 57 -5.26 -2.01 6.24
C GLU A 57 -5.56 -2.27 7.73
N ALA A 58 -4.70 -1.78 8.64
CA ALA A 58 -4.96 -1.85 10.07
C ALA A 58 -6.14 -0.96 10.49
N GLU A 59 -6.25 0.26 9.95
CA GLU A 59 -7.40 1.13 10.19
C GLU A 59 -8.71 0.49 9.71
N LEU A 60 -8.70 -0.09 8.51
CA LEU A 60 -9.87 -0.79 7.94
C LEU A 60 -10.31 -1.95 8.84
N ALA A 61 -9.37 -2.73 9.38
CA ALA A 61 -9.67 -3.82 10.30
C ALA A 61 -10.35 -3.32 11.59
N VAL A 62 -9.92 -2.17 12.12
CA VAL A 62 -10.55 -1.55 13.30
C VAL A 62 -11.95 -1.04 12.98
N VAL A 63 -12.12 -0.33 11.86
CA VAL A 63 -13.42 0.22 11.45
C VAL A 63 -14.44 -0.91 11.23
N THR A 64 -14.06 -1.95 10.49
CA THR A 64 -14.92 -3.09 10.20
C THR A 64 -15.28 -3.89 11.47
N SER A 65 -14.32 -4.13 12.37
CA SER A 65 -14.60 -4.80 13.65
C SER A 65 -15.57 -4.01 14.53
N LYS A 66 -15.50 -2.67 14.48
CA LYS A 66 -16.42 -1.81 15.22
C LYS A 66 -17.84 -1.87 14.63
N GLU A 67 -17.98 -1.86 13.30
CA GLU A 67 -19.28 -2.03 12.64
C GLU A 67 -19.96 -3.35 13.03
N GLU A 68 -19.19 -4.44 13.09
CA GLU A 68 -19.70 -5.76 13.49
C GLU A 68 -20.20 -5.77 14.94
N ALA A 69 -19.45 -5.13 15.85
CA ALA A 69 -19.81 -5.05 17.27
C ALA A 69 -21.03 -4.13 17.54
N ASP A 70 -21.20 -3.06 16.76
CA ASP A 70 -22.35 -2.15 16.87
C ASP A 70 -23.64 -2.73 16.23
N ALA A 71 -23.53 -3.83 15.48
CA ALA A 71 -24.65 -4.51 14.80
C ALA A 71 -25.28 -5.68 15.58
N GLU A 72 -24.71 -6.05 16.74
CA GLU A 72 -25.18 -7.09 17.67
C GLU A 72 -25.98 -6.51 18.84
#